data_AF-A0A660N104-F1
#
_entry.id   AF-A0A660N104-F1
#
_cell.length_a   1.000
_cell.length_b   1.000
_cell.length_c   1.000
_cell.angle_alpha   90.00
_cell.angle_beta   90.00
_cell.angle_gamma   90.00
#
_symmetry.space_group_name_H-M   'P 1'
#
loop_
_entity.id
_entity.type
_entity.pdbx_description
1 polymer ?
#
loop_
_entity_poly.entity_id
_entity_poly.type
_entity_poly.pdbx_seq_one_letter_code
_entity_poly.pdbx_strand_id
1 'polypeptide(L)'
;MIAPKDHTLSEFLAEQVAQHNAFTLLQGLAIWLRQRKGKRAQERIHLLITTLQQDPELCAKTAELLAKWLGSLRLYPLLISAGIFSRKGFRDELIARLYEHFNPAYKDPNDLRDVFALLLVNERDARWLREVPEQTWLQLFHLIWQKTPVNQRDTLRRYVRWEGFHAIEMLSIWIAAEA
;
A
#
# COMPACT_ATOMS: atom_id res chain seq x y z
N MET A 1 -17.85 5.87 6.35
CA MET A 1 -16.68 6.23 5.54
C MET A 1 -17.06 6.14 4.08
N ILE A 2 -16.79 7.19 3.29
CA ILE A 2 -17.34 7.35 1.94
C ILE A 2 -16.27 6.95 0.94
N ALA A 3 -16.52 5.92 0.14
CA ALA A 3 -15.66 5.58 -0.99
C ALA A 3 -15.99 6.49 -2.18
N PRO A 4 -15.00 6.94 -2.98
CA PRO A 4 -15.26 7.74 -4.16
C PRO A 4 -16.14 6.98 -5.16
N LYS A 5 -16.87 7.73 -5.98
CA LYS A 5 -17.46 7.25 -7.22
C LYS A 5 -16.50 7.55 -8.37
N ASP A 6 -16.70 6.89 -9.50
CA ASP A 6 -15.83 7.02 -10.66
C ASP A 6 -15.72 8.49 -11.14
N HIS A 7 -16.77 9.30 -11.02
CA HIS A 7 -16.78 10.73 -11.40
C HIS A 7 -16.30 11.70 -10.31
N THR A 8 -16.24 11.28 -9.04
CA THR A 8 -15.80 12.13 -7.90
C THR A 8 -14.39 11.75 -7.42
N LEU A 9 -13.63 10.99 -8.21
CA LEU A 9 -12.33 10.46 -7.80
C LEU A 9 -11.31 11.59 -7.58
N SER A 10 -11.24 12.56 -8.48
CA SER A 10 -10.34 13.72 -8.37
C SER A 10 -10.66 14.57 -7.14
N GLU A 11 -11.94 14.86 -6.91
CA GLU A 11 -12.42 15.61 -5.75
C GLU A 11 -12.06 14.90 -4.44
N PHE A 12 -12.29 13.59 -4.37
CA PHE A 12 -11.91 12.77 -3.22
C PHE A 12 -10.40 12.81 -2.97
N LEU A 13 -9.58 12.65 -4.01
CA LEU A 13 -8.12 12.73 -3.87
C LEU A 13 -7.70 14.12 -3.35
N ALA A 14 -8.25 15.20 -3.92
CA ALA A 14 -7.94 16.56 -3.51
C ALA A 14 -8.35 16.83 -2.05
N GLU A 15 -9.51 16.34 -1.63
CA GLU A 15 -9.99 16.47 -0.25
C GLU A 15 -9.05 15.75 0.73
N GLN A 16 -8.69 14.50 0.45
CA GLN A 16 -7.82 13.73 1.34
C GLN A 16 -6.40 14.28 1.39
N VAL A 17 -5.91 14.82 0.28
CA VAL A 17 -4.66 15.58 0.21
C VAL A 17 -4.71 16.82 1.10
N ALA A 18 -5.79 17.60 1.03
CA ALA A 18 -5.96 18.80 1.85
C ALA A 18 -6.07 18.46 3.36
N GLN A 19 -6.67 17.32 3.70
CA GLN A 19 -6.78 16.83 5.07
C GLN A 19 -5.53 16.09 5.58
N HIS A 20 -4.51 15.91 4.75
CA HIS A 20 -3.31 15.13 5.05
C HIS A 20 -3.60 13.70 5.54
N ASN A 21 -4.68 13.08 5.05
CA ASN A 21 -5.18 11.81 5.57
C ASN A 21 -4.88 10.64 4.60
N ALA A 22 -3.63 10.18 4.61
CA ALA A 22 -3.17 9.11 3.73
C ALA A 22 -3.90 7.77 3.97
N PHE A 23 -4.21 7.44 5.23
CA PHE A 23 -4.91 6.20 5.55
C PHE A 23 -6.34 6.21 4.98
N THR A 24 -7.09 7.29 5.17
CA THR A 24 -8.46 7.41 4.63
C THR A 24 -8.46 7.44 3.11
N LEU A 25 -7.44 8.05 2.48
CA LEU A 25 -7.23 7.97 1.04
C LEU A 25 -7.10 6.53 0.58
N LEU A 26 -6.18 5.76 1.16
CA LEU A 26 -5.94 4.36 0.77
C LEU A 26 -7.14 3.47 1.10
N GLN A 27 -7.81 3.71 2.21
CA GLN A 27 -9.01 2.96 2.59
C GLN A 27 -10.18 3.25 1.65
N GLY A 28 -10.39 4.51 1.27
CA GLY A 28 -11.38 4.90 0.28
C GLY A 28 -11.10 4.26 -1.08
N LEU A 29 -9.85 4.28 -1.53
CA LEU A 29 -9.42 3.61 -2.77
C LEU A 29 -9.62 2.08 -2.69
N ALA A 30 -9.26 1.43 -1.58
CA ALA A 30 -9.46 -0.01 -1.39
C ALA A 30 -10.95 -0.37 -1.45
N ILE A 31 -11.81 0.38 -0.75
CA ILE A 31 -13.27 0.16 -0.80
C ILE A 31 -13.79 0.40 -2.22
N TRP A 32 -13.33 1.44 -2.90
CA TRP A 32 -13.71 1.73 -4.28
C TRP A 32 -13.31 0.59 -5.22
N LEU A 33 -12.06 0.13 -5.19
CA LEU A 33 -11.57 -0.99 -6.02
C LEU A 33 -12.32 -2.30 -5.75
N ARG A 34 -12.70 -2.55 -4.48
CA ARG A 34 -13.45 -3.74 -4.05
C ARG A 34 -14.88 -3.80 -4.62
N GLN A 35 -15.51 -2.66 -4.96
CA GLN A 35 -16.92 -2.68 -5.38
C GLN A 35 -17.14 -3.58 -6.60
N ARG A 36 -18.38 -4.06 -6.77
CA ARG A 36 -18.75 -5.04 -7.81
C ARG A 36 -17.86 -6.31 -7.79
N LYS A 37 -17.43 -6.72 -6.59
CA LYS A 37 -16.58 -7.91 -6.35
C LYS A 37 -15.23 -7.86 -7.07
N GLY A 38 -14.71 -6.66 -7.35
CA GLY A 38 -13.42 -6.49 -8.01
C GLY A 38 -13.41 -6.64 -9.53
N LYS A 39 -14.55 -6.93 -10.17
CA LYS A 39 -14.61 -7.18 -11.62
C LYS A 39 -14.10 -6.01 -12.49
N ARG A 40 -14.08 -4.80 -11.94
CA ARG A 40 -13.61 -3.57 -12.61
C ARG A 40 -12.37 -2.98 -11.94
N ALA A 41 -11.65 -3.76 -11.12
CA ALA A 41 -10.50 -3.25 -10.39
C ALA A 41 -9.40 -2.73 -11.33
N GLN A 42 -9.12 -3.47 -12.41
CA GLN A 42 -8.16 -3.02 -13.43
C GLN A 42 -8.61 -1.72 -14.11
N GLU A 43 -9.85 -1.65 -14.60
CA GLU A 43 -10.42 -0.44 -15.23
C GLU A 43 -10.32 0.78 -14.30
N ARG A 44 -10.57 0.57 -13.00
CA ARG A 44 -10.50 1.63 -11.99
C ARG A 44 -9.08 2.06 -11.66
N ILE A 45 -8.12 1.16 -11.66
CA ILE A 45 -6.72 1.57 -11.52
C ILE A 45 -6.27 2.36 -12.76
N HIS A 46 -6.70 1.97 -13.96
CA HIS A 46 -6.47 2.78 -15.15
C HIS A 46 -7.13 4.16 -15.03
N LEU A 47 -8.37 4.24 -14.55
CA LEU A 47 -9.03 5.52 -14.28
C LEU A 47 -8.24 6.37 -13.28
N LEU A 48 -7.77 5.78 -12.18
CA LEU A 48 -6.92 6.46 -11.19
C LEU A 48 -5.63 6.99 -11.83
N ILE A 49 -4.95 6.17 -12.63
CA ILE A 49 -3.74 6.57 -13.36
C ILE A 49 -4.06 7.76 -14.28
N THR A 50 -5.13 7.68 -15.08
CA THR A 50 -5.53 8.74 -16.00
C THR A 50 -5.89 10.03 -15.26
N THR A 51 -6.64 9.96 -14.16
CA THR A 51 -6.97 11.12 -13.32
C THR A 51 -5.71 11.79 -12.77
N LEU A 52 -4.74 11.01 -12.26
CA LEU A 52 -3.47 11.53 -11.76
C LEU A 52 -2.58 12.10 -12.87
N GLN A 53 -2.66 11.55 -14.09
CA GLN A 53 -1.92 12.09 -15.25
C GLN A 53 -2.52 13.41 -15.75
N GLN A 54 -3.84 13.56 -15.68
CA GLN A 54 -4.56 14.78 -16.09
C GLN A 54 -4.30 15.96 -15.16
N ASP A 55 -4.04 15.70 -13.87
CA ASP A 55 -3.69 16.72 -12.88
C ASP A 55 -2.33 16.43 -12.23
N PRO A 56 -1.23 16.93 -12.83
CA PRO A 56 0.12 16.73 -12.31
C PRO A 56 0.35 17.30 -10.90
N GLU A 57 -0.37 18.36 -10.53
CA GLU A 57 -0.22 19.00 -9.22
C GLU A 57 -0.87 18.13 -8.14
N LEU A 58 -2.10 17.68 -8.38
CA LEU A 58 -2.78 16.72 -7.49
C LEU A 58 -1.97 15.43 -7.37
N CYS A 59 -1.39 14.94 -8.47
CA CYS A 59 -0.54 13.75 -8.42
C CYS A 59 0.73 13.97 -7.59
N ALA A 60 1.39 15.13 -7.71
CA ALA A 60 2.57 15.44 -6.90
C ALA A 60 2.22 15.51 -5.40
N LYS A 61 1.12 16.20 -5.05
CA LYS A 61 0.66 16.29 -3.66
C LYS A 61 0.21 14.94 -3.09
N THR A 62 -0.47 14.11 -3.89
CA THR A 62 -0.85 12.75 -3.51
C THR A 62 0.38 11.88 -3.28
N ALA A 63 1.37 11.96 -4.17
CA ALA A 63 2.61 11.22 -4.03
C ALA A 63 3.40 11.65 -2.79
N GLU A 64 3.45 12.95 -2.52
CA GLU A 64 4.09 13.51 -1.33
C GLU A 64 3.42 13.02 -0.04
N LEU A 65 2.09 13.05 0.01
CA LEU A 65 1.30 12.56 1.14
C LEU A 65 1.59 11.08 1.41
N LEU A 66 1.56 10.25 0.37
CA LEU A 66 1.82 8.81 0.48
C LEU A 66 3.26 8.51 0.89
N ALA A 67 4.24 9.23 0.35
CA ALA A 67 5.65 9.04 0.68
C ALA A 67 5.95 9.42 2.14
N LYS A 68 5.42 10.56 2.60
CA LYS A 68 5.53 10.99 4.01
C LYS A 68 4.90 9.99 4.96
N TRP A 69 3.67 9.57 4.66
CA TRP A 69 2.96 8.61 5.51
C TRP A 69 3.67 7.26 5.54
N LEU A 70 4.11 6.73 4.40
CA LEU A 70 4.87 5.48 4.35
C LEU A 70 6.18 5.57 5.15
N GLY A 71 6.86 6.71 5.11
CA GLY A 71 8.04 6.97 5.93
C GLY A 71 7.79 7.10 7.44
N SER A 72 6.53 7.23 7.87
CA SER A 72 6.14 7.23 9.29
C SER A 72 5.69 5.87 9.82
N LEU A 73 5.47 4.88 8.95
CA LEU A 73 5.03 3.54 9.33
C LEU A 73 6.22 2.63 9.60
N ARG A 74 6.10 1.76 10.60
CA ARG A 74 7.02 0.63 10.77
C ARG A 74 6.79 -0.38 9.65
N LEU A 75 7.86 -0.74 8.94
CA LEU A 75 7.81 -1.64 7.78
C LEU A 75 8.34 -3.02 8.13
N TYR A 76 9.32 -3.12 9.03
CA TYR A 76 9.99 -4.36 9.41
C TYR A 76 9.04 -5.47 9.90
N PRO A 77 7.92 -5.20 10.64
CA PRO A 77 7.02 -6.27 11.07
C PRO A 77 6.37 -6.97 9.87
N LEU A 78 6.09 -6.19 8.82
CA LEU A 78 5.64 -6.73 7.54
C LEU A 78 6.75 -7.50 6.83
N LEU A 79 7.98 -6.99 6.79
CA LEU A 79 9.09 -7.64 6.10
C LEU A 79 9.46 -8.99 6.71
N ILE A 80 9.49 -9.08 8.04
CA ILE A 80 9.71 -10.34 8.77
C ILE A 80 8.56 -11.31 8.50
N SER A 81 7.31 -10.84 8.57
CA SER A 81 6.13 -11.71 8.42
C SER A 81 5.87 -12.13 6.98
N ALA A 82 6.07 -11.28 5.97
CA ALA A 82 5.86 -11.63 4.55
C ALA A 82 7.07 -12.34 3.91
N GLY A 83 8.22 -12.36 4.59
CA GLY A 83 9.43 -13.04 4.12
C GLY A 83 10.11 -12.30 2.97
N ILE A 84 11.21 -11.61 3.26
CA ILE A 84 12.09 -10.98 2.25
C ILE A 84 12.67 -12.04 1.26
N PHE A 85 12.64 -13.32 1.63
CA PHE A 85 13.18 -14.45 0.87
C PHE A 85 12.12 -15.36 0.21
N SER A 86 10.84 -14.97 0.14
CA SER A 86 9.82 -15.87 -0.46
C SER A 86 10.05 -16.05 -1.98
N ARG A 87 10.10 -17.32 -2.41
CA ARG A 87 10.25 -17.72 -3.82
C ARG A 87 9.02 -17.42 -4.68
N LYS A 88 7.87 -17.12 -4.08
CA LYS A 88 6.58 -16.86 -4.77
C LYS A 88 6.31 -15.37 -5.04
N GLY A 89 7.23 -14.47 -4.67
CA GLY A 89 7.06 -13.02 -4.81
C GLY A 89 6.38 -12.37 -3.60
N PHE A 90 6.86 -11.19 -3.22
CA PHE A 90 6.46 -10.48 -1.99
C PHE A 90 4.94 -10.28 -1.89
N ARG A 91 4.27 -9.97 -3.00
CA ARG A 91 2.82 -9.70 -3.04
C ARG A 91 1.99 -10.92 -2.68
N ASP A 92 2.24 -12.07 -3.31
CA ASP A 92 1.43 -13.27 -3.11
C ASP A 92 1.64 -13.87 -1.72
N GLU A 93 2.87 -13.77 -1.19
CA GLU A 93 3.18 -14.19 0.18
C GLU A 93 2.55 -13.26 1.21
N LEU A 94 2.62 -11.93 1.00
CA LEU A 94 1.97 -10.92 1.83
C LEU A 94 0.47 -11.16 1.92
N ILE A 95 -0.16 -11.37 0.76
CA ILE A 95 -1.57 -11.76 0.65
C ILE A 95 -1.78 -13.01 1.52
N ALA A 96 -1.13 -14.13 1.21
CA ALA A 96 -1.33 -15.40 1.91
C ALA A 96 -1.19 -15.29 3.44
N ARG A 97 -0.16 -14.60 3.95
CA ARG A 97 0.11 -14.51 5.39
C ARG A 97 -0.79 -13.54 6.14
N LEU A 98 -1.24 -12.47 5.48
CA LEU A 98 -2.30 -11.62 6.05
C LEU A 98 -3.63 -12.37 6.15
N TYR A 99 -3.92 -13.29 5.22
CA TYR A 99 -5.12 -14.14 5.28
C TYR A 99 -5.06 -15.17 6.42
N GLU A 100 -3.92 -15.83 6.63
CA GLU A 100 -3.78 -16.85 7.70
C GLU A 100 -3.76 -16.24 9.10
N HIS A 101 -3.30 -14.98 9.23
CA HIS A 101 -3.04 -14.35 10.51
C HIS A 101 -4.04 -13.25 10.85
N PHE A 102 -5.35 -13.50 10.61
CA PHE A 102 -6.44 -12.73 11.21
C PHE A 102 -6.42 -12.90 12.73
N ASN A 103 -5.43 -12.29 13.37
CA ASN A 103 -5.20 -12.28 14.80
C ASN A 103 -6.03 -11.13 15.42
N PRO A 104 -6.89 -11.38 16.42
CA PRO A 104 -7.71 -10.36 17.07
C PRO A 104 -6.91 -9.42 18.00
N ALA A 105 -5.61 -9.22 17.75
CA ALA A 105 -4.81 -8.26 18.48
C ALA A 105 -5.14 -6.82 18.04
N TYR A 106 -4.92 -5.87 18.94
CA TYR A 106 -5.04 -4.44 18.67
C TYR A 106 -4.21 -4.05 17.44
N LYS A 107 -4.85 -3.41 16.45
CA LYS A 107 -4.21 -3.00 15.19
C LYS A 107 -3.58 -1.63 15.38
N ASP A 108 -2.26 -1.54 15.28
CA ASP A 108 -1.51 -0.28 15.35
C ASP A 108 -1.55 0.44 13.97
N PRO A 109 -2.18 1.62 13.86
CA PRO A 109 -2.23 2.36 12.60
C PRO A 109 -0.86 2.87 12.12
N ASN A 110 0.19 2.77 12.96
CA ASN A 110 1.57 3.08 12.60
C ASN A 110 2.37 1.86 12.14
N ASP A 111 1.75 0.68 12.06
CA ASP A 111 2.37 -0.55 11.55
C ASP A 111 1.82 -0.88 10.17
N LEU A 112 2.69 -1.02 9.18
CA LEU A 112 2.26 -1.30 7.82
C LEU A 112 1.50 -2.63 7.72
N ARG A 113 1.83 -3.63 8.52
CA ARG A 113 1.12 -4.93 8.55
C ARG A 113 -0.33 -4.74 8.98
N ASP A 114 -0.54 -3.99 10.06
CA ASP A 114 -1.87 -3.74 10.62
C ASP A 114 -2.68 -2.83 9.71
N VAL A 115 -2.04 -1.85 9.09
CA VAL A 115 -2.63 -1.04 8.02
C VAL A 115 -3.14 -1.92 6.88
N PHE A 116 -2.36 -2.88 6.38
CA PHE A 116 -2.86 -3.82 5.36
C PHE A 116 -4.04 -4.66 5.87
N ALA A 117 -4.00 -5.10 7.12
CA ALA A 117 -5.12 -5.81 7.75
C ALA A 117 -6.37 -4.94 7.96
N LEU A 118 -6.24 -3.61 7.97
CA LEU A 118 -7.35 -2.65 8.00
C LEU A 118 -7.88 -2.31 6.60
N LEU A 119 -7.02 -2.34 5.58
CA LEU A 119 -7.39 -2.09 4.19
C LEU A 119 -8.05 -3.32 3.55
N LEU A 120 -7.51 -4.52 3.80
CA LEU A 120 -7.91 -5.80 3.21
C LEU A 120 -8.77 -6.63 4.18
N VAL A 121 -9.92 -6.09 4.56
CA VAL A 121 -10.79 -6.63 5.62
C VAL A 121 -11.52 -7.92 5.20
N ASN A 122 -11.70 -8.18 3.90
CA ASN A 122 -12.50 -9.30 3.43
C ASN A 122 -11.63 -10.41 2.82
N GLU A 123 -11.92 -11.68 3.15
CA GLU A 123 -11.30 -12.85 2.52
C GLU A 123 -11.31 -12.81 0.98
N ARG A 124 -12.32 -12.16 0.40
CA ARG A 124 -12.48 -12.02 -1.05
C ARG A 124 -11.66 -10.88 -1.66
N ASP A 125 -10.90 -10.14 -0.86
CA ASP A 125 -10.06 -9.05 -1.35
C ASP A 125 -8.90 -9.55 -2.21
N ALA A 126 -8.44 -10.77 -1.95
CA ALA A 126 -7.46 -11.45 -2.78
C ALA A 126 -7.92 -11.53 -4.24
N ARG A 127 -9.24 -11.64 -4.46
CA ARG A 127 -9.82 -11.74 -5.80
C ARG A 127 -9.54 -10.48 -6.60
N TRP A 128 -10.00 -9.33 -6.11
CA TRP A 128 -9.84 -8.07 -6.87
C TRP A 128 -8.38 -7.68 -7.02
N LEU A 129 -7.54 -7.97 -6.02
CA LEU A 129 -6.10 -7.79 -6.15
C LEU A 129 -5.57 -8.60 -7.33
N ARG A 130 -5.86 -9.91 -7.38
CA ARG A 130 -5.42 -10.83 -8.45
C ARG A 130 -6.00 -10.50 -9.83
N GLU A 131 -7.19 -9.91 -9.91
CA GLU A 131 -7.76 -9.42 -11.17
C GLU A 131 -6.92 -8.30 -11.82
N VAL A 132 -6.12 -7.58 -11.02
CA VAL A 132 -5.28 -6.50 -11.55
C VAL A 132 -3.92 -7.06 -11.97
N PRO A 133 -3.55 -6.93 -13.26
CA PRO A 133 -2.24 -7.34 -13.76
C PRO A 133 -1.10 -6.60 -13.05
N GLU A 134 0.03 -7.28 -12.85
CA GLU A 134 1.22 -6.69 -12.25
C GLU A 134 1.69 -5.43 -12.98
N GLN A 135 1.60 -5.42 -14.31
CA GLN A 135 1.96 -4.26 -15.12
C GLN A 135 1.13 -3.00 -14.80
N THR A 136 -0.17 -3.16 -14.51
CA THR A 136 -1.04 -2.04 -14.12
C THR A 136 -0.63 -1.48 -12.75
N TRP A 137 -0.25 -2.35 -11.81
CA TRP A 137 0.32 -1.92 -10.53
C TRP A 137 1.64 -1.18 -10.69
N LEU A 138 2.55 -1.72 -11.52
CA LEU A 138 3.84 -1.08 -11.80
C LEU A 138 3.66 0.30 -12.43
N GLN A 139 2.70 0.48 -13.34
CA GLN A 139 2.40 1.79 -13.93
C GLN A 139 1.97 2.80 -12.86
N LEU A 140 1.05 2.41 -11.96
CA LEU A 140 0.61 3.28 -10.87
C LEU A 140 1.76 3.65 -9.94
N PHE A 141 2.53 2.65 -9.47
CA PHE A 141 3.66 2.89 -8.58
C PHE A 141 4.74 3.73 -9.25
N HIS A 142 5.02 3.50 -10.53
CA HIS A 142 5.96 4.30 -11.28
C HIS A 142 5.51 5.75 -11.41
N LEU A 143 4.23 6.00 -11.70
CA LEU A 143 3.67 7.35 -11.76
C LEU A 143 3.81 8.10 -10.42
N ILE A 144 3.39 7.47 -9.32
CA ILE A 144 3.49 8.04 -7.97
C ILE A 144 4.96 8.28 -7.62
N TRP A 145 5.81 7.29 -7.86
CA TRP A 145 7.24 7.39 -7.60
C TRP A 145 7.83 8.56 -8.38
N GLN A 146 7.57 8.67 -9.69
CA GLN A 146 8.05 9.75 -10.56
C GLN A 146 7.56 11.15 -10.17
N LYS A 147 6.46 11.28 -9.43
CA LYS A 147 5.93 12.57 -8.97
C LYS A 147 6.29 12.91 -7.53
N THR A 148 6.85 11.95 -6.77
CA THR A 148 7.36 12.19 -5.42
C THR A 148 8.59 13.13 -5.47
N PRO A 149 8.74 14.14 -4.60
CA PRO A 149 9.93 14.98 -4.54
C PRO A 149 11.24 14.16 -4.31
N VAL A 150 12.35 14.57 -4.93
CA VAL A 150 13.62 13.81 -4.92
C VAL A 150 14.14 13.60 -3.50
N ASN A 151 14.13 14.66 -2.67
CA ASN A 151 14.53 14.59 -1.26
C ASN A 151 13.72 13.54 -0.48
N GLN A 152 12.41 13.47 -0.70
CA GLN A 152 11.55 12.48 -0.04
C GLN A 152 11.80 11.06 -0.54
N ARG A 153 12.04 10.88 -1.85
CA ARG A 153 12.42 9.57 -2.40
C ARG A 153 13.69 9.04 -1.77
N ASP A 154 14.70 9.90 -1.59
CA ASP A 154 15.97 9.49 -1.01
C ASP A 154 15.84 9.14 0.46
N THR A 155 15.09 9.94 1.23
CA THR A 155 14.75 9.62 2.62
C THR A 155 14.01 8.30 2.72
N LEU A 156 12.97 8.10 1.91
CA LEU A 156 12.17 6.88 1.91
C LEU A 156 13.01 5.65 1.50
N ARG A 157 13.88 5.78 0.50
CA ARG A 157 14.81 4.71 0.10
C ARG A 157 15.75 4.32 1.24
N ARG A 158 16.31 5.30 1.95
CA ARG A 158 17.19 5.04 3.10
C ARG A 158 16.43 4.37 4.22
N TYR A 159 15.22 4.84 4.52
CA TYR A 159 14.36 4.28 5.55
C TYR A 159 13.95 2.83 5.25
N VAL A 160 13.46 2.54 4.05
CA VAL A 160 13.09 1.17 3.63
C VAL A 160 14.29 0.22 3.70
N ARG A 161 15.48 0.67 3.31
CA ARG A 161 16.72 -0.14 3.43
C ARG A 161 17.06 -0.41 4.89
N TRP A 162 16.96 0.59 5.75
CA TRP A 162 17.19 0.46 7.18
C TRP A 162 16.23 -0.56 7.80
N GLU A 163 14.91 -0.40 7.60
CA GLU A 163 13.90 -1.36 8.05
C GLU A 163 14.14 -2.78 7.51
N GLY A 164 14.64 -2.90 6.28
CA GLY A 164 15.05 -4.18 5.70
C GLY A 164 16.24 -4.81 6.40
N PHE A 165 17.28 -4.04 6.73
CA PHE A 165 18.41 -4.54 7.52
C PHE A 165 17.99 -4.96 8.93
N HIS A 166 17.13 -4.18 9.58
CA HIS A 166 16.55 -4.55 10.88
C HIS A 166 15.76 -5.85 10.83
N ALA A 167 14.94 -6.03 9.79
CA ALA A 167 14.21 -7.28 9.59
C ALA A 167 15.16 -8.48 9.42
N ILE A 168 16.26 -8.32 8.68
CA ILE A 168 17.27 -9.37 8.49
C ILE A 168 18.00 -9.67 9.80
N GLU A 169 18.37 -8.65 10.57
CA GLU A 169 19.00 -8.81 11.88
C GLU A 169 18.10 -9.59 12.84
N MET A 170 16.84 -9.20 12.97
CA MET A 170 15.85 -9.89 13.79
C MET A 170 15.63 -11.35 13.37
N LEU A 171 15.54 -11.62 12.07
CA LEU A 171 15.43 -12.99 11.55
C LEU A 171 16.69 -13.81 11.85
N SER A 172 17.88 -13.20 11.79
CA SER A 172 19.14 -13.87 12.06
C SER A 172 19.28 -14.24 13.54
N ILE A 173 18.88 -13.35 14.45
CA ILE A 173 18.82 -13.63 15.89
C ILE A 173 17.84 -14.78 16.16
N TRP A 174 16.67 -14.77 15.52
CA TRP A 174 15.67 -15.82 15.70
C TRP A 174 16.19 -17.19 15.24
N ILE A 175 16.80 -17.27 14.07
CA ILE A 175 17.44 -18.52 13.57
C ILE A 175 18.56 -18.98 14.51
N ALA A 176 19.38 -18.06 15.00
CA ALA A 176 20.48 -18.39 15.91
C ALA A 176 20.00 -18.84 17.30
N ALA A 177 18.81 -18.43 17.73
CA ALA A 177 18.19 -18.84 18.99
C ALA A 177 17.45 -20.17 18.89
N GLU A 178 17.08 -20.61 17.69
CA GLU A 178 16.39 -21.88 17.44
C GLU A 178 17.35 -23.03 17.05
N ALA A 179 18.63 -22.72 16.84
CA ALA A 179 19.73 -23.66 16.59
C ALA A 179 20.47 -24.04 17.88
#